data_AF-A0A2U3N9P3-F1
#
_entry.id   AF-A0A2U3N9P3-F1
#
_cell.length_a   1.000
_cell.length_b   1.000
_cell.length_c   1.000
_cell.angle_alpha   90.00
_cell.angle_beta   90.00
_cell.angle_gamma   90.00
#
_symmetry.space_group_name_H-M   'P 1'
#
loop_
_entity.id
_entity.type
_entity.pdbx_description
1 polymer ?
#
loop_
_entity_poly.entity_id
_entity_poly.type
_entity_poly.pdbx_seq_one_letter_code
_entity_poly.pdbx_strand_id
1 'polypeptide(L)' 'MSNEPPPPPRSAPKPSRAHLTPEDLERFGDEEQARAASDERRLRDEQPPHHG' A
#
# COMPACT_ATOMS: atom_id res chain seq x y z
N MET A 1 37.50 -5.46 -15.80
CA MET A 1 36.72 -5.01 -14.63
C MET A 1 35.26 -5.01 -15.06
N SER A 2 34.52 -6.09 -14.79
CA SER A 2 33.09 -6.16 -15.13
C SER A 2 32.31 -5.29 -14.15
N ASN A 3 31.87 -4.12 -14.63
CA ASN A 3 31.00 -3.22 -13.89
C ASN A 3 29.56 -3.61 -14.16
N GLU A 4 29.14 -4.76 -13.64
CA GLU A 4 27.71 -5.12 -13.65
C GLU A 4 27.05 -4.47 -12.42
N PRO A 5 26.00 -3.66 -12.59
CA PRO A 5 25.29 -3.08 -11.46
C PRO A 5 24.64 -4.18 -10.63
N PRO A 6 24.61 -4.05 -9.29
CA PRO A 6 24.01 -5.05 -8.43
C PRO A 6 22.52 -5.25 -8.78
N PRO A 7 22.00 -6.48 -8.66
CA PRO A 7 20.59 -6.75 -8.92
C PRO A 7 19.71 -5.88 -8.02
N PRO A 8 18.54 -5.41 -8.52
CA PRO A 8 17.67 -4.58 -7.72
C PRO A 8 17.26 -5.32 -6.43
N PRO A 9 17.15 -4.61 -5.29
CA PRO A 9 16.65 -5.22 -4.08
C PRO A 9 15.26 -5.81 -4.37
N ARG A 10 14.98 -7.01 -3.85
CA ARG A 10 13.65 -7.62 -3.93
C ARG A 10 12.66 -6.57 -3.45
N SER A 11 11.89 -6.00 -4.38
CA SER A 11 10.87 -5.03 -4.04
C SER A 11 9.97 -5.72 -3.03
N ALA A 12 9.76 -5.10 -1.86
CA ALA A 12 8.72 -5.52 -0.94
C ALA A 12 7.45 -5.77 -1.77
N PRO A 13 6.70 -6.86 -1.51
CA PRO A 13 5.50 -7.15 -2.28
C PRO A 13 4.68 -5.87 -2.32
N LYS A 14 4.47 -5.34 -3.53
CA LYS A 14 3.61 -4.17 -3.72
C LYS A 14 2.33 -4.52 -2.97
N PRO A 15 1.84 -3.66 -2.06
CA PRO A 15 0.61 -3.94 -1.34
C PRO A 15 -0.42 -4.32 -2.39
N SER A 16 -0.81 -5.60 -2.33
CA SER A 16 -1.73 -6.17 -3.30
C SER A 16 -3.00 -5.38 -3.12
N ARG A 17 -3.37 -4.56 -4.13
CA ARG A 17 -4.64 -3.80 -4.25
C ARG A 17 -5.57 -4.17 -3.11
N ALA A 18 -5.58 -3.36 -2.04
CA ALA A 18 -6.21 -3.66 -0.75
C ALA A 18 -7.36 -4.67 -0.88
N HIS A 19 -7.04 -5.96 -0.73
CA HIS A 19 -8.05 -6.99 -0.74
C HIS A 19 -8.71 -6.90 0.62
N LEU A 20 -9.97 -6.44 0.63
CA LEU A 20 -10.75 -6.35 1.85
C LEU A 20 -10.82 -7.74 2.48
N THR A 21 -10.41 -7.84 3.73
CA THR A 21 -10.54 -9.07 4.51
C THR A 21 -11.95 -9.16 5.09
N PRO A 22 -12.45 -10.36 5.40
CA PRO A 22 -13.70 -10.52 6.14
C PRO A 22 -13.70 -9.72 7.45
N GLU A 23 -12.57 -9.65 8.16
CA GLU A 23 -12.42 -8.81 9.34
C GLU A 23 -12.65 -7.31 9.07
N ASP A 24 -12.29 -6.81 7.87
CA ASP A 24 -12.56 -5.42 7.50
C ASP A 24 -14.05 -5.20 7.25
N LEU A 25 -14.74 -6.14 6.60
CA LEU A 25 -16.20 -6.06 6.44
C LEU A 25 -16.92 -6.11 7.80
N GLU A 26 -16.45 -6.93 8.75
CA GLU A 26 -17.02 -6.96 10.10
C GLU A 26 -16.79 -5.66 10.87
N ARG A 27 -15.62 -5.02 10.67
CA ARG A 27 -15.27 -3.76 11.33
C ARG A 27 -16.03 -2.56 10.78
N PHE A 28 -16.20 -2.49 9.46
CA PHE A 28 -16.78 -1.33 8.78
C PHE A 28 -18.24 -1.52 8.36
N GLY A 29 -18.74 -2.76 8.35
CA GLY A 29 -20.10 -3.12 7.97
C GLY A 29 -20.39 -3.06 6.47
N ASP A 30 -19.48 -2.47 5.68
CA ASP A 30 -19.64 -2.23 4.26
C ASP A 30 -18.29 -2.24 3.52
N GLU A 31 -18.28 -2.76 2.29
CA GLU A 31 -17.07 -2.85 1.47
C GLU A 31 -16.56 -1.49 1.00
N GLU A 32 -17.43 -0.53 0.70
CA GLU A 32 -17.06 0.83 0.31
C GLU A 32 -16.33 1.53 1.45
N GLN A 33 -16.88 1.44 2.67
CA GLN A 33 -16.28 1.98 3.88
C GLN A 33 -14.93 1.33 4.18
N ALA A 34 -14.83 0.00 4.08
CA ALA A 34 -13.60 -0.74 4.29
C ALA A 34 -12.52 -0.38 3.23
N ARG A 35 -12.94 -0.20 1.98
CA ARG A 35 -12.05 0.20 0.87
C ARG A 35 -11.57 1.63 1.03
N ALA A 36 -12.45 2.55 1.41
CA ALA A 36 -12.09 3.94 1.67
C ALA A 36 -11.08 4.08 2.82
N ALA A 37 -11.26 3.28 3.88
CA ALA A 37 -10.33 3.24 5.02
C ALA A 37 -8.97 2.61 4.64
N SER A 38 -8.96 1.67 3.70
CA SER A 38 -7.76 0.98 3.22
C SER A 38 -7.14 1.63 1.98
N ASP A 39 -7.66 2.77 1.53
CA ASP A 39 -7.19 3.44 0.32
C ASP A 39 -5.83 4.11 0.56
N GLU A 40 -4.77 3.36 0.27
CA GLU A 40 -3.39 3.83 0.34
C GLU A 40 -3.12 5.06 -0.53
N ARG A 41 -3.92 5.31 -1.59
CA ARG A 41 -3.76 6.54 -2.38
C ARG A 41 -4.12 7.77 -1.57
N ARG A 42 -5.25 7.71 -0.86
CA ARG A 42 -5.66 8.78 0.04
C ARG A 42 -4.63 8.95 1.17
N LEU A 43 -4.17 7.85 1.76
CA LEU A 43 -3.16 7.89 2.82
C LEU A 43 -1.81 8.48 2.34
N ARG A 44 -1.46 8.25 1.07
CA ARG A 44 -0.27 8.82 0.41
C ARG A 44 -0.44 10.29 0.05
N ASP A 45 -1.63 10.70 -0.38
CA ASP A 45 -1.95 12.09 -0.70
C ASP A 45 -2.13 12.94 0.57
N GLU A 46 -2.54 12.32 1.68
CA GLU A 46 -2.55 12.90 3.04
C GLU A 46 -1.18 12.79 3.73
N GLN A 47 -0.22 12.07 3.15
CA GLN A 47 1.13 12.00 3.70
C GLN A 47 1.79 13.37 3.49
N PRO A 48 2.24 14.05 4.57
CA PRO A 48 2.98 15.29 4.42
C PRO A 48 4.16 15.05 3.47
N PRO A 49 4.53 16.02 2.61
CA PRO A 49 5.72 15.86 1.79
C PRO A 49 6.88 15.50 2.71
N HIS A 50 7.48 14.33 2.48
CA HIS A 50 8.67 13.91 3.22
C HIS A 50 9.73 14.99 3.00
N HIS A 51 9.92 15.83 4.01
CA HIS A 51 10.96 16.83 4.00
C HIS A 51 12.29 16.12 4.26
N GLY A 52 13.13 16.08 3.21
CA GLY A 52 14.59 16.13 3.27
C GLY A 52 15.32 14.94 3.86
#